data_AF-A0A2P2JYM3-F1
#
_entry.id   AF-A0A2P2JYM3-F1
#
_cell.length_a   1.000
_cell.length_b   1.000
_cell.length_c   1.000
_cell.angle_alpha   90.00
_cell.angle_beta   90.00
_cell.angle_gamma   90.00
#
_symmetry.space_group_name_H-M   'P 1'
#
loop_
_entity.id
_entity.type
_entity.pdbx_description
1 polymer ?
#
loop_
_entity_poly.entity_id
_entity_poly.type
_entity_poly.pdbx_seq_one_letter_code
_entity_poly.pdbx_strand_id
1 'polypeptide(L)'
;MESIVETMMQQLLSKEILHEPMKEIGERYPKWLDEHKASLTKQEYERYSHQYKLIKDLNEVYENDPNNFTKIVDLMQKMQECGQPPSDIVTELAPDIDLSNLGEISPEMLQSQTNCCIM
;
A
#
# COMPACT_ATOMS: atom_id res chain seq x y z
N MET A 1 -10.88 11.34 -19.61
CA MET A 1 -11.92 10.39 -19.18
C MET A 1 -11.22 9.57 -18.11
N GLU A 2 -11.32 10.03 -16.86
CA GLU A 2 -10.78 9.30 -15.71
C GLU A 2 -11.38 7.89 -15.78
N SER A 3 -10.52 6.89 -15.93
CA SER A 3 -10.96 5.52 -16.14
C SER A 3 -11.64 5.05 -14.86
N ILE A 4 -12.69 4.22 -14.93
CA ILE A 4 -13.45 3.74 -13.76
C ILE A 4 -12.51 3.19 -12.67
N VAL A 5 -11.39 2.62 -13.08
CA VAL A 5 -10.32 2.12 -12.20
C VAL A 5 -9.62 3.22 -11.38
N GLU A 6 -9.43 4.41 -11.94
CA GLU A 6 -8.81 5.55 -11.24
C GLU A 6 -9.75 6.05 -10.14
N THR A 7 -11.05 6.17 -10.44
CA THR A 7 -12.07 6.52 -9.45
C THR A 7 -12.16 5.47 -8.33
N MET A 8 -12.16 4.18 -8.68
CA MET A 8 -12.14 3.09 -7.69
C MET A 8 -10.89 3.13 -6.81
N MET A 9 -9.74 3.43 -7.41
CA MET A 9 -8.47 3.58 -6.69
C MET A 9 -8.51 4.74 -5.71
N GLN A 10 -9.00 5.90 -6.14
CA GLN A 10 -9.10 7.07 -5.28
C GLN A 10 -10.01 6.79 -4.09
N GLN A 11 -11.09 6.02 -4.28
CA GLN A 11 -11.93 5.59 -3.15
C GLN A 11 -11.17 4.66 -2.21
N LEU A 12 -10.49 3.64 -2.72
CA LEU A 12 -9.72 2.70 -1.89
C LEU A 12 -8.57 3.38 -1.13
N LEU A 13 -7.89 4.33 -1.79
CA LEU A 13 -6.82 5.17 -1.24
C LEU A 13 -7.35 6.40 -0.51
N SER A 14 -8.66 6.51 -0.28
CA SER A 14 -9.19 7.61 0.51
C SER A 14 -8.80 7.44 1.96
N LYS A 15 -8.60 8.57 2.65
CA LYS A 15 -8.36 8.61 4.09
C LYS A 15 -9.35 7.72 4.86
N GLU A 16 -10.61 7.77 4.50
CA GLU A 16 -11.68 7.04 5.20
C GLU A 16 -11.50 5.52 5.18
N ILE A 17 -10.87 4.98 4.13
CA ILE A 17 -10.67 3.53 3.98
C ILE A 17 -9.26 3.13 4.42
N LEU A 18 -8.25 3.88 3.98
CA LEU A 18 -6.86 3.43 4.11
C LEU A 18 -6.14 4.01 5.34
N HIS A 19 -6.57 5.15 5.89
CA HIS A 19 -5.80 5.81 6.95
C HIS A 19 -5.77 5.00 8.25
N GLU A 20 -6.91 4.47 8.68
CA GLU A 20 -7.01 3.66 9.90
C GLU A 20 -6.11 2.40 9.82
N PRO A 21 -6.22 1.55 8.78
CA PRO A 21 -5.35 0.38 8.69
C PRO A 21 -3.88 0.77 8.53
N MET A 22 -3.54 1.80 7.74
CA MET A 22 -2.13 2.23 7.59
C MET A 22 -1.54 2.76 8.91
N LYS A 23 -2.35 3.41 9.73
CA LYS A 23 -1.95 3.87 11.05
C LYS A 23 -1.64 2.69 11.97
N GLU A 24 -2.55 1.72 12.06
CA GLU A 24 -2.33 0.52 12.87
C GLU A 24 -1.12 -0.29 12.38
N ILE A 25 -0.95 -0.44 11.06
CA ILE A 25 0.22 -1.10 10.48
C ILE A 25 1.48 -0.37 10.94
N GLY A 26 1.51 0.95 10.84
CA GLY A 26 2.64 1.77 11.31
C GLY A 26 2.97 1.58 12.80
N GLU A 27 1.97 1.32 13.65
CA GLU A 27 2.21 1.06 15.07
C GLU A 27 2.74 -0.37 15.35
N ARG A 28 2.33 -1.36 14.56
CA ARG A 28 2.77 -2.76 14.71
C ARG A 28 4.08 -3.06 13.99
N TYR A 29 4.36 -2.39 12.89
CA TYR A 29 5.55 -2.60 12.05
C TYR A 29 6.89 -2.62 12.82
N PRO A 30 7.20 -1.66 13.72
CA PRO A 30 8.47 -1.67 14.44
C PRO A 30 8.62 -2.87 15.38
N LYS A 31 7.52 -3.38 15.94
CA LYS A 31 7.55 -4.59 16.78
C LYS A 31 7.83 -5.82 15.92
N TRP A 32 7.12 -5.94 14.80
CA TRP A 32 7.34 -7.04 13.86
C TRP A 32 8.78 -7.08 13.32
N LEU A 33 9.35 -5.91 12.99
CA LEU A 33 10.74 -5.78 12.56
C LEU A 33 11.73 -6.26 13.62
N ASP A 34 11.50 -5.96 14.89
CA ASP A 34 12.36 -6.39 15.99
C ASP A 34 12.27 -7.91 16.22
N GLU A 35 11.05 -8.46 16.22
CA GLU A 35 10.81 -9.90 16.37
C GLU A 35 11.41 -10.72 15.22
N HIS A 36 11.32 -10.22 13.98
CA HIS A 36 11.83 -10.90 12.80
C HIS A 36 13.28 -10.56 12.46
N LYS A 37 13.92 -9.63 13.18
CA LYS A 37 15.28 -9.16 12.91
C LYS A 37 16.32 -10.27 12.83
N ALA A 38 16.16 -11.33 13.62
CA ALA A 38 17.05 -12.48 13.63
C ALA A 38 16.84 -13.41 12.43
N SER A 39 15.62 -13.44 11.88
CA SER A 39 15.22 -14.27 10.74
C SER A 39 15.47 -13.57 9.40
N LEU A 40 15.38 -12.23 9.39
CA LEU A 40 15.56 -11.41 8.20
C LEU A 40 17.03 -11.18 7.86
N THR A 41 17.33 -11.19 6.57
CA THR A 41 18.62 -10.69 6.09
C THR A 41 18.70 -9.17 6.23
N LYS A 42 19.92 -8.61 6.21
CA LYS A 42 20.11 -7.15 6.22
C LYS A 42 19.31 -6.45 5.12
N GLN A 43 19.28 -7.03 3.92
CA GLN A 43 18.62 -6.44 2.76
C GLN A 43 17.10 -6.43 2.92
N GLU A 44 16.52 -7.48 3.49
CA GLU A 44 15.09 -7.51 3.82
C GLU A 44 14.75 -6.52 4.93
N TYR A 45 15.56 -6.48 5.99
CA TYR A 45 15.37 -5.52 7.08
C TYR A 45 15.41 -4.07 6.58
N GLU A 46 16.34 -3.73 5.67
CA GLU A 46 16.41 -2.40 5.05
C GLU A 46 15.18 -2.11 4.18
N ARG A 47 14.70 -3.07 3.37
CA ARG A 47 13.46 -2.91 2.58
C ARG A 47 12.27 -2.64 3.48
N TYR A 48 12.05 -3.47 4.49
CA TYR A 48 10.94 -3.33 5.42
C TYR A 48 11.05 -2.05 6.26
N SER A 49 12.25 -1.67 6.69
CA SER A 49 12.47 -0.39 7.37
C SER A 49 12.16 0.81 6.47
N HIS A 50 12.42 0.72 5.17
CA HIS A 50 12.08 1.78 4.22
C HIS A 50 10.56 1.86 3.99
N GLN A 51 9.91 0.71 3.84
CA GLN A 51 8.46 0.59 3.77
C GLN A 51 7.78 1.22 4.99
N TYR A 52 8.27 0.92 6.20
CA TYR A 52 7.78 1.53 7.43
C TYR A 52 7.83 3.06 7.38
N LYS A 53 8.92 3.62 6.87
CA LYS A 53 9.06 5.07 6.73
C LYS A 53 8.03 5.66 5.76
N LEU A 54 7.75 4.96 4.66
CA LEU A 54 6.74 5.36 3.69
C LEU A 54 5.32 5.31 4.28
N ILE A 55 5.02 4.29 5.10
CA ILE A 55 3.73 4.19 5.82
C ILE A 55 3.54 5.38 6.76
N LYS A 56 4.60 5.80 7.47
CA LYS A 56 4.55 6.99 8.33
C LYS A 56 4.31 8.28 7.53
N ASP A 57 5.02 8.46 6.43
CA ASP A 57 4.84 9.65 5.56
C ASP A 57 3.42 9.68 5.00
N LEU A 58 2.89 8.53 4.59
CA LEU A 58 1.52 8.38 4.12
C LEU A 58 0.49 8.76 5.19
N ASN A 59 0.64 8.27 6.42
CA ASN A 59 -0.24 8.64 7.52
C ASN A 59 -0.16 10.14 7.80
N GLU A 60 1.03 10.73 7.78
CA GLU A 60 1.21 12.18 7.94
C GLU A 60 0.50 12.96 6.82
N VAL A 61 0.54 12.48 5.58
CA VAL A 61 -0.22 13.07 4.46
C VAL A 61 -1.72 12.95 4.68
N TYR A 62 -2.23 11.81 5.16
CA TYR A 62 -3.66 11.69 5.50
C TYR A 62 -4.08 12.63 6.64
N GLU A 63 -3.18 12.96 7.57
CA GLU A 63 -3.47 13.89 8.67
C GLU A 63 -3.43 15.35 8.24
N ASN A 64 -2.44 15.74 7.43
CA ASN A 64 -2.20 17.14 7.04
C ASN A 64 -2.84 17.53 5.70
N ASP A 65 -2.73 16.67 4.70
CA ASP A 65 -3.10 16.92 3.30
C ASP A 65 -3.90 15.75 2.69
N PRO A 66 -5.04 15.33 3.28
CA PRO A 66 -5.77 14.14 2.83
C PRO A 66 -6.37 14.22 1.43
N ASN A 67 -6.47 15.44 0.87
CA ASN A 67 -6.95 15.65 -0.49
C ASN A 67 -5.82 15.55 -1.53
N ASN A 68 -4.56 15.39 -1.10
CA ASN A 68 -3.41 15.30 -1.99
C ASN A 68 -3.20 13.86 -2.50
N PHE A 69 -4.15 13.41 -3.32
CA PHE A 69 -4.11 12.07 -3.92
C PHE A 69 -2.83 11.80 -4.72
N THR A 70 -2.27 12.82 -5.39
CA THR A 70 -1.00 12.69 -6.10
C THR A 70 0.12 12.23 -5.18
N LYS A 71 0.23 12.82 -3.97
CA LYS A 71 1.24 12.43 -2.99
C LYS A 71 0.95 11.06 -2.38
N ILE A 72 -0.32 10.75 -2.10
CA ILE A 72 -0.75 9.43 -1.61
C ILE A 72 -0.36 8.31 -2.60
N VAL A 73 -0.65 8.52 -3.88
CA VAL A 73 -0.35 7.57 -4.97
C VAL A 73 1.17 7.44 -5.19
N ASP A 74 1.94 8.53 -5.11
CA ASP A 74 3.41 8.49 -5.17
C ASP A 74 4.01 7.65 -4.02
N LEU A 75 3.51 7.83 -2.80
CA LEU A 75 3.96 7.07 -1.63
C LEU A 75 3.62 5.58 -1.73
N MET A 76 2.42 5.26 -2.22
CA MET A 76 1.99 3.87 -2.48
C MET A 76 2.87 3.19 -3.53
N GLN A 77 3.18 3.87 -4.63
CA GLN A 77 4.09 3.35 -5.66
C GLN A 77 5.48 3.08 -5.09
N LYS A 78 6.06 4.02 -4.31
CA LYS A 78 7.35 3.82 -3.64
C LYS A 78 7.33 2.66 -2.65
N MET A 79 6.19 2.45 -2.00
CA MET A 79 6.02 1.34 -1.04
C MET A 79 6.06 -0.01 -1.75
N GLN A 80 5.47 -0.07 -2.95
CA GLN A 80 5.48 -1.22 -3.84
C GLN A 80 6.86 -1.48 -4.44
N GLU A 81 7.63 -0.45 -4.79
CA GLU A 81 9.04 -0.59 -5.19
C GLU A 81 9.89 -1.21 -4.07
N CYS A 82 9.55 -0.93 -2.80
CA CYS A 82 10.17 -1.59 -1.65
C CYS A 82 9.76 -3.06 -1.51
N GLY A 83 8.76 -3.54 -2.25
CA GLY A 83 8.26 -4.91 -2.22
C GLY A 83 6.89 -5.07 -1.61
N GLN A 84 6.51 -6.34 -1.42
CA GLN A 84 5.30 -6.66 -0.69
C GLN A 84 5.49 -6.35 0.81
N PRO A 85 4.49 -5.74 1.46
CA PRO A 85 4.48 -5.59 2.91
C PRO A 85 4.40 -6.94 3.65
N PRO A 86 4.78 -6.98 4.94
CA PRO A 86 4.70 -8.21 5.73
C PRO A 86 3.27 -8.75 5.77
N SER A 87 3.04 -9.92 5.18
CA SER A 87 1.71 -10.51 5.02
C SER A 87 0.99 -10.71 6.36
N ASP A 88 1.72 -11.03 7.43
CA ASP A 88 1.16 -11.19 8.77
C ASP A 88 0.47 -9.91 9.27
N ILE A 89 1.11 -8.75 9.07
CA ILE A 89 0.59 -7.45 9.51
C ILE A 89 -0.60 -7.04 8.65
N VAL A 90 -0.48 -7.22 7.33
CA VAL A 90 -1.51 -6.81 6.36
C VAL A 90 -2.77 -7.65 6.49
N THR A 91 -2.64 -8.98 6.61
CA THR A 91 -3.78 -9.91 6.74
C THR A 91 -4.56 -9.64 8.02
N GLU A 92 -3.87 -9.24 9.09
CA GLU A 92 -4.50 -8.97 10.37
C GLU A 92 -5.26 -7.64 10.40
N LEU A 93 -4.71 -6.60 9.76
CA LEU A 93 -5.22 -5.23 9.85
C LEU A 93 -6.08 -4.80 8.67
N ALA A 94 -5.88 -5.41 7.51
CA ALA A 94 -6.59 -5.07 6.29
C ALA A 94 -6.78 -6.31 5.38
N PRO A 95 -7.46 -7.37 5.85
CA PRO A 95 -7.67 -8.60 5.07
C PRO A 95 -8.47 -8.37 3.78
N ASP A 96 -9.29 -7.33 3.74
CA ASP A 96 -10.11 -6.95 2.58
C ASP A 96 -9.37 -6.02 1.61
N ILE A 97 -8.25 -5.42 2.04
CA ILE A 97 -7.48 -4.49 1.22
C ILE A 97 -6.27 -5.21 0.64
N ASP A 98 -6.31 -5.46 -0.67
CA ASP A 98 -5.17 -6.03 -1.38
C ASP A 98 -4.08 -4.96 -1.59
N LEU A 99 -3.25 -4.74 -0.56
CA LEU A 99 -2.12 -3.82 -0.62
C LEU A 99 -1.11 -4.21 -1.70
N SER A 100 -1.08 -5.49 -2.11
CA SER A 100 -0.18 -6.03 -3.13
C SER A 100 -0.59 -5.57 -4.55
N ASN A 101 -1.87 -5.55 -4.90
CA ASN A 101 -2.34 -5.08 -6.21
C ASN A 101 -2.47 -3.56 -6.33
N LEU A 102 -2.44 -2.84 -5.20
CA LEU A 102 -2.64 -1.39 -5.14
C LEU A 102 -1.56 -0.57 -5.89
N GLY A 103 -0.43 -1.16 -6.29
CA GLY A 103 0.52 -0.50 -7.20
C GLY A 103 0.80 -1.26 -8.50
N GLU A 104 0.32 -2.50 -8.63
CA GLU A 104 0.52 -3.32 -9.84
C GLU A 104 -0.45 -2.99 -10.97
N ILE A 105 -1.42 -2.10 -10.76
CA ILE A 105 -2.22 -1.56 -11.87
C ILE A 105 -1.41 -0.59 -12.74
N SER A 106 -0.35 -1.10 -13.36
CA SER A 106 0.20 -0.49 -14.55
C SER A 106 -0.90 -0.44 -15.61
N PRO A 107 -0.98 0.62 -16.42
CA PRO A 107 -2.01 0.80 -17.46
C PRO A 107 -2.08 -0.37 -18.46
N GLU A 108 -1.04 -1.22 -18.51
CA GLU A 108 -0.99 -2.43 -19.34
C GLU A 108 -1.83 -3.60 -18.81
N MET A 109 -2.02 -3.76 -17.48
CA MET A 109 -2.93 -4.78 -16.94
C MET A 109 -4.41 -4.52 -17.25
N LEU A 110 -4.75 -3.27 -17.57
CA LEU A 110 -6.10 -2.86 -17.95
C LEU A 110 -6.53 -3.41 -19.32
N GLN A 111 -5.58 -3.79 -20.19
CA GLN A 111 -5.90 -4.30 -21.52
C GLN A 111 -6.26 -5.80 -21.52
N SER A 112 -5.83 -6.57 -20.52
CA SER A 112 -6.05 -8.02 -20.47
C SER A 112 -7.38 -8.45 -19.84
N GLN A 113 -8.07 -7.58 -19.08
CA GLN A 113 -9.36 -7.93 -18.48
C GLN A 113 -10.59 -7.54 -19.33
N THR A 114 -10.43 -6.68 -20.33
CA THR A 114 -11.54 -6.30 -21.22
C THR A 114 -11.84 -7.34 -22.31
N ASN A 115 -11.06 -8.44 -22.40
CA ASN A 115 -11.20 -9.45 -23.45
C ASN A 115 -11.76 -10.82 -23.00
N CYS A 116 -12.23 -10.97 -21.75
CA CYS A 116 -12.75 -12.27 -21.27
C CYS A 116 -14.28 -12.43 -21.29
N CYS A 117 -15.04 -11.48 -21.82
CA CYS A 117 -16.51 -11.59 -21.87
C CYS A 117 -17.13 -11.17 -23.22
N ILE A 118 -16.60 -11.65 -24.35
CA ILE A 118 -17.38 -11.72 -25.60
C ILE A 118 -17.64 -13.21 -25.91
N MET A 119 -18.81 -13.69 -25.50
CA MET A 119 -19.55 -14.77 -26.19
C MET A 119 -20.96 -14.27 -26.47
#